data_AF-M5C1A8-F1
#
_entry.id   AF-M5C1A8-F1
#
_cell.length_a   1.000
_cell.length_b   1.000
_cell.length_c   1.000
_cell.angle_alpha   90.00
_cell.angle_beta   90.00
_cell.angle_gamma   90.00
#
_symmetry.space_group_name_H-M   'P 1'
#
loop_
_entity.id
_entity.type
_entity.pdbx_description
1 polymer ?
#
loop_
_entity_poly.entity_id
_entity_poly.type
_entity_poly.pdbx_seq_one_letter_code
_entity_poly.pdbx_strand_id
1 'polypeptide(L)' 'MSGRAPGADDDGTGAVNLIEVFRVLVGSGFKPTKNVEFHWYSGEEAGLLGSNAIATNYKSAGKSIYAMLQLDMTG' A
#
# COMPACT_ATOMS: atom_id res chain seq x y z
N MET A 1 13.99 16.98 -11.86
CA MET A 1 14.49 15.67 -11.39
C MET A 1 15.21 15.00 -12.56
N SER A 2 16.53 14.82 -12.46
CA SER A 2 17.37 14.23 -13.52
C SER A 2 18.38 13.31 -12.84
N GLY A 3 17.96 12.09 -12.56
CA GLY A 3 18.77 11.05 -11.94
C GLY A 3 18.13 9.68 -12.18
N ARG A 4 18.94 8.63 -12.21
CA ARG A 4 18.43 7.25 -12.27
C ARG A 4 17.79 6.92 -10.92
N ALA A 5 16.52 6.53 -10.93
CA ALA A 5 15.78 6.12 -9.74
C ALA A 5 15.63 4.58 -9.75
N PRO A 6 16.58 3.81 -9.21
CA PRO A 6 16.45 2.36 -9.12
C PRO A 6 15.34 1.92 -8.15
N GLY A 7 14.95 2.78 -7.19
CA GLY A 7 13.78 2.59 -6.33
C GLY A 7 13.80 1.31 -5.49
N ALA A 8 14.99 0.84 -5.12
CA ALA A 8 15.14 -0.45 -4.45
C ALA A 8 14.59 -0.41 -3.02
N ASP A 9 14.98 0.58 -2.21
CA ASP A 9 14.45 0.76 -0.86
C ASP A 9 13.23 1.68 -0.83
N ASP A 10 13.20 2.73 -1.66
CA ASP A 10 12.10 3.69 -1.79
C ASP A 10 11.35 3.49 -3.13
N ASP A 11 10.19 2.83 -3.16
CA ASP A 11 9.66 1.93 -2.12
C ASP A 11 9.60 0.48 -2.61
N GLY A 12 10.67 0.04 -3.27
CA GLY A 12 10.80 -1.34 -3.73
C GLY A 12 10.71 -2.35 -2.59
N THR A 13 11.30 -2.06 -1.42
CA THR A 13 11.27 -2.96 -0.25
C THR A 13 9.88 -3.05 0.34
N GLY A 14 9.19 -1.93 0.58
CA GLY A 14 7.82 -1.94 1.09
C GLY A 14 6.86 -2.66 0.16
N ALA A 15 7.00 -2.42 -1.16
CA ALA A 15 6.20 -3.10 -2.17
C ALA A 15 6.36 -4.63 -2.16
N VAL A 16 7.60 -5.14 -2.16
CA VAL A 16 7.83 -6.60 -2.18
C VAL A 16 7.52 -7.27 -0.83
N ASN A 17 7.75 -6.58 0.28
CA ASN A 17 7.37 -7.07 1.61
C ASN A 17 5.84 -7.22 1.71
N LEU A 18 5.07 -6.27 1.19
CA LEU A 18 3.61 -6.36 1.17
C LEU A 18 3.12 -7.50 0.26
N ILE A 19 3.76 -7.72 -0.89
CA ILE A 19 3.46 -8.86 -1.78
C ILE A 19 3.68 -10.20 -1.04
N GLU A 20 4.76 -10.32 -0.28
CA GLU A 20 5.07 -11.55 0.46
C GLU A 20 4.06 -11.80 1.59
N VAL A 21 3.68 -10.76 2.34
CA VAL A 21 2.60 -10.85 3.35
C VAL A 21 1.30 -11.32 2.70
N PHE A 22 0.92 -10.74 1.56
CA PHE A 22 -0.27 -11.16 0.82
C PHE A 22 -0.18 -12.64 0.41
N ARG A 23 0.95 -13.07 -0.15
CA ARG A 23 1.19 -14.46 -0.57
C ARG A 23 1.03 -15.45 0.59
N VAL A 24 1.61 -15.13 1.76
CA VAL A 24 1.53 -15.99 2.96
C VAL A 24 0.10 -16.06 3.51
N LEU A 25 -0.61 -14.94 3.59
CA LEU A 25 -2.00 -14.92 4.07
C LEU A 25 -2.93 -15.72 3.17
N VAL A 26 -2.83 -15.53 1.85
CA VAL A 26 -3.65 -16.30 0.89
C VAL A 26 -3.28 -17.79 0.94
N GLY A 27 -1.97 -18.11 0.92
CA GLY A 27 -1.49 -19.50 0.94
C GLY A 27 -1.82 -20.27 2.23
N SER A 28 -1.98 -19.57 3.35
CA SER A 28 -2.37 -20.17 4.64
C SER A 28 -3.89 -20.29 4.82
N GLY A 29 -4.70 -19.84 3.85
CA GLY A 29 -6.16 -19.85 3.96
C GLY A 29 -6.70 -18.86 4.99
N PHE A 30 -6.01 -17.73 5.18
CA PHE A 30 -6.44 -16.67 6.09
C PHE A 30 -7.86 -16.19 5.77
N LYS A 31 -8.72 -16.17 6.79
CA LYS A 31 -10.11 -15.70 6.71
C LYS A 31 -10.29 -14.53 7.69
N PRO A 32 -10.13 -13.28 7.25
CA PRO A 32 -10.25 -12.15 8.14
C PRO A 32 -11.70 -11.94 8.59
N THR A 33 -11.88 -11.48 9.83
CA THR A 33 -13.21 -11.12 10.38
C THR A 33 -13.69 -9.73 9.95
N LYS A 34 -12.81 -8.95 9.30
CA LYS A 34 -13.07 -7.64 8.70
C LYS A 34 -12.52 -7.64 7.28
N ASN A 35 -12.99 -6.73 6.43
CA ASN A 35 -12.40 -6.56 5.11
C ASN A 35 -10.95 -6.09 5.23
N VAL A 36 -10.05 -6.72 4.47
CA VAL A 36 -8.64 -6.35 4.37
C VAL A 36 -8.37 -6.03 2.91
N GLU A 37 -7.75 -4.89 2.65
CA GLU A 37 -7.38 -4.45 1.32
C GLU A 37 -5.86 -4.26 1.27
N PHE A 38 -5.23 -4.67 0.16
CA PHE A 38 -3.80 -4.49 -0.10
C PHE A 38 -3.65 -3.45 -1.22
N HIS A 39 -2.87 -2.41 -0.98
CA HIS A 39 -2.78 -1.24 -1.85
C HIS A 39 -1.33 -1.01 -2.25
N TRP A 40 -1.11 -0.71 -3.53
CA TRP A 40 0.14 -0.14 -4.06
C TRP A 40 -0.21 1.19 -4.70
N TYR A 41 0.20 2.30 -4.09
CA TYR A 41 -0.22 3.63 -4.49
C TYR A 41 0.66 4.17 -5.63
N SER A 42 0.03 4.79 -6.63
CA SER A 42 0.74 5.48 -7.70
C SER A 42 1.03 6.94 -7.34
N GLY A 43 2.07 7.52 -7.94
CA GLY A 43 2.37 8.95 -7.84
C GLY A 43 2.62 9.43 -6.40
N GLU A 44 3.16 8.56 -5.54
CA GLU A 44 3.60 8.88 -4.17
C GLU A 44 4.64 10.02 -4.22
N GLU A 45 5.72 9.80 -4.98
CA GLU A 45 6.82 10.74 -5.24
C GLU A 45 6.40 12.07 -5.89
N ALA A 46 5.20 12.12 -6.45
CA ALA A 46 4.62 13.31 -7.07
C ALA A 46 3.67 14.08 -6.13
N GLY A 47 3.66 13.74 -4.85
CA GLY A 47 2.80 14.36 -3.83
C GLY A 47 1.59 13.52 -3.44
N LEU A 48 1.80 12.21 -3.20
CA LEU A 48 0.81 11.28 -2.64
C LEU A 48 -0.46 11.16 -3.50
N LEU A 49 -0.34 11.26 -4.82
CA LEU A 49 -1.49 11.45 -5.70
C LEU A 49 -2.47 10.27 -5.64
N GLY A 50 -1.96 9.04 -5.69
CA GLY A 50 -2.78 7.82 -5.65
C GLY A 50 -3.43 7.59 -4.30
N SER A 51 -2.68 7.71 -3.20
CA SER A 51 -3.20 7.52 -1.84
C SER A 51 -4.23 8.60 -1.49
N ASN A 52 -4.01 9.86 -1.88
CA ASN A 52 -4.98 10.95 -1.71
C ASN A 52 -6.29 10.70 -2.47
N ALA A 53 -6.21 10.20 -3.70
CA ALA A 53 -7.41 9.87 -4.48
C ALA A 53 -8.26 8.79 -3.79
N ILE A 54 -7.62 7.72 -3.29
CA ILE A 54 -8.30 6.64 -2.56
C ILE A 54 -8.87 7.13 -1.23
N ALA A 55 -8.07 7.85 -0.43
CA ALA A 55 -8.51 8.37 0.87
C ALA A 55 -9.71 9.34 0.71
N THR A 56 -9.67 10.20 -0.30
CA THR A 56 -10.77 11.12 -0.62
C THR A 56 -12.03 10.37 -1.03
N ASN A 57 -11.89 9.36 -1.91
CA ASN A 57 -13.00 8.53 -2.31
C ASN A 57 -13.62 7.79 -1.11
N TYR A 58 -12.80 7.19 -0.24
CA TYR A 58 -13.27 6.44 0.92
C TYR A 58 -14.02 7.34 1.90
N LYS A 59 -13.48 8.54 2.14
CA LYS A 59 -14.17 9.57 2.95
C LYS A 59 -15.51 9.96 2.33
N SER A 60 -15.55 10.24 1.02
CA SER A 60 -16.80 10.63 0.34
C SER A 60 -17.85 9.51 0.31
N ALA A 61 -17.41 8.26 0.25
CA ALA A 61 -18.27 7.08 0.26
C ALA A 61 -18.68 6.65 1.68
N GLY A 62 -18.21 7.33 2.72
CA GLY A 62 -18.46 6.96 4.11
C GLY A 62 -17.90 5.59 4.50
N LYS A 63 -16.83 5.12 3.84
CA LYS A 63 -16.17 3.86 4.22
C LYS A 63 -15.61 3.96 5.63
N SER A 64 -15.92 2.97 6.47
CA SER A 64 -15.32 2.84 7.81
C SER A 64 -13.97 2.14 7.70
N ILE A 65 -12.90 2.83 8.11
CA ILE A 65 -11.54 2.29 8.15
C ILE A 65 -11.15 2.07 9.60
N TYR A 66 -10.86 0.81 9.95
CA TYR A 66 -10.45 0.44 11.30
C TYR A 66 -8.97 0.75 11.56
N ALA A 67 -8.13 0.44 10.59
CA ALA A 67 -6.68 0.69 10.63
C ALA A 67 -6.13 0.79 9.21
N MET A 68 -5.00 1.47 9.07
CA MET A 68 -4.19 1.54 7.84
C MET A 68 -2.72 1.41 8.25
N LEU A 69 -1.96 0.61 7.52
CA LEU A 69 -0.53 0.44 7.69
C LEU A 69 0.13 0.74 6.35
N GLN A 70 1.11 1.65 6.35
CA GLN A 70 1.98 1.93 5.22
C GLN A 70 3.32 1.24 5.47
N LEU A 71 3.85 0.58 4.44
CA LEU A 71 5.25 0.19 4.37
C LEU A 71 5.89 1.14 3.36
N ASP A 72 6.92 1.84 3.80
CA ASP A 72 7.70 2.76 2.98
C ASP A 72 9.13 2.73 3.52
N MET A 73 10.05 2.21 2.71
CA MET A 73 11.44 1.90 3.07
C MET A 73 11.54 0.90 4.23
N THR A 74 11.75 -0.37 3.89
CA THR A 74 11.78 -1.49 4.85
C THR A 74 13.00 -2.42 4.69
N GLY A 75 14.05 -1.95 4.00
CA GLY A 75 15.30 -2.66 3.76
C GLY A 75 16.35 -2.55 4.85
#